data_AF-A0A7Z9MTK4-F1
#
_entry.id   AF-A0A7Z9MTK4-F1
#
_cell.length_a   1.000
_cell.length_b   1.000
_cell.length_c   1.000
_cell.angle_alpha   90.00
_cell.angle_beta   90.00
_cell.angle_gamma   90.00
#
_symmetry.space_group_name_H-M   'P 1'
#
loop_
_entity.id
_entity.type
_entity.pdbx_description
1 polymer ?
#
loop_
_entity_poly.entity_id
_entity_poly.type
_entity_poly.pdbx_seq_one_letter_code
_entity_poly.pdbx_strand_id
1 'polypeptide(L)'
;MNNSKHDPHALEGFVFSEDTLAAANAEISKYPEGRQASAVMPLLDLAQRQCNGWLPRVAMDYVAGFLDMPPIKVYEVATFYTMYNLAPIGKYHVQVCTNLPCWLRGSDEVTAACKKNLGIEFGQTTSNGDFTLSEVECLGACVNAPMIQINDDYYEDLDGITTASILTQFAIGDNPQTGSQVGRISCEPTGGLTTLTKINIRGSGEE
;
A
#
# COMPACT_ATOMS: atom_id res chain seq x y z
N MET A 1 6.82 17.53 29.82
CA MET A 1 6.12 16.29 30.20
C MET A 1 6.50 15.23 29.18
N ASN A 2 7.62 14.54 29.38
CA ASN A 2 7.67 13.10 29.75
C ASN A 2 6.70 12.27 28.89
N ASN A 3 7.14 11.47 27.92
CA ASN A 3 8.02 10.31 28.15
C ASN A 3 8.65 9.86 26.81
N SER A 4 9.92 10.20 26.54
CA SER A 4 10.68 9.72 25.37
C SER A 4 11.53 8.49 25.69
N LYS A 5 11.11 7.67 26.66
CA LYS A 5 11.83 6.46 27.05
C LYS A 5 11.02 5.23 26.64
N HIS A 6 11.61 4.50 25.69
CA HIS A 6 11.21 3.23 25.08
C HIS A 6 10.12 3.32 24.00
N ASP A 7 10.50 3.82 22.82
CA ASP A 7 10.00 3.21 21.59
C ASP A 7 10.80 1.91 21.38
N PRO A 8 10.19 0.71 21.52
CA PRO A 8 10.88 -0.57 21.37
C PRO A 8 11.39 -0.83 19.95
N HIS A 9 11.10 0.06 18.99
CA HIS A 9 11.54 -0.05 17.60
C HIS A 9 12.55 1.01 17.18
N ALA A 10 13.06 1.84 18.10
CA ALA A 10 14.05 2.87 17.77
C ALA A 10 15.34 2.25 17.18
N LEU A 11 15.46 2.25 15.86
CA LEU A 11 16.67 1.85 15.14
C LEU A 11 17.78 2.87 15.46
N GLU A 12 18.93 2.38 15.94
CA GLU A 12 20.07 3.23 16.31
C GLU A 12 20.75 3.87 15.07
N GLY A 13 20.53 3.31 13.88
CA GLY A 13 21.02 3.85 12.61
C GLY A 13 20.33 3.21 11.40
N PHE A 14 20.35 3.90 10.28
CA PHE A 14 19.82 3.43 9.00
C PHE A 14 20.80 3.77 7.87
N VAL A 15 21.00 2.81 6.96
CA VAL A 15 21.76 2.97 5.73
C VAL A 15 21.07 2.13 4.66
N PHE A 16 21.03 2.62 3.42
CA PHE A 16 20.54 1.81 2.31
C PHE A 16 21.39 0.55 2.11
N SER A 17 20.74 -0.60 1.88
CA SER A 17 21.44 -1.78 1.38
C SER A 17 21.99 -1.51 -0.02
N GLU A 18 22.90 -2.36 -0.51
CA GLU A 18 23.49 -2.18 -1.84
C GLU A 18 22.42 -2.10 -2.95
N ASP A 19 21.39 -2.96 -2.87
CA ASP A 19 20.27 -2.97 -3.82
C ASP A 19 19.44 -1.70 -3.72
N THR A 20 19.07 -1.28 -2.51
CA THR A 20 18.26 -0.06 -2.30
C THR A 20 19.04 1.19 -2.70
N LEU A 21 20.36 1.21 -2.49
CA LEU A 21 21.23 2.31 -2.89
C LEU A 21 21.32 2.42 -4.42
N ALA A 22 21.43 1.28 -5.12
CA ALA A 22 21.38 1.25 -6.58
C ALA A 22 20.03 1.78 -7.10
N ALA A 23 18.92 1.37 -6.50
CA ALA A 23 17.59 1.88 -6.83
C ALA A 23 17.46 3.38 -6.54
N ALA A 24 17.94 3.85 -5.38
CA ALA A 24 17.91 5.27 -5.02
C ALA A 24 18.69 6.14 -6.02
N ASN A 25 19.87 5.69 -6.46
CA ASN A 25 20.65 6.38 -7.50
C ASN A 25 19.93 6.38 -8.85
N ALA A 26 19.25 5.29 -9.20
CA ALA A 26 18.43 5.22 -10.41
C ALA A 26 17.26 6.20 -10.35
N GLU A 27 16.60 6.35 -9.21
CA GLU A 27 15.53 7.34 -9.00
C GLU A 27 16.06 8.78 -9.12
N ILE A 28 17.21 9.09 -8.50
CA ILE A 28 17.84 10.42 -8.61
C ILE A 28 18.18 10.76 -10.06
N SER A 29 18.65 9.78 -10.85
CA SER A 29 19.03 9.99 -12.25
C SER A 29 17.89 10.46 -13.16
N LYS A 30 16.63 10.28 -12.73
CA LYS A 30 15.44 10.76 -13.45
C LYS A 30 15.28 12.28 -13.37
N TYR A 31 15.97 12.93 -12.43
CA TYR A 31 15.85 14.37 -12.18
C TYR A 31 17.04 15.14 -12.74
N PRO A 32 16.83 16.36 -13.28
CA PRO A 32 17.93 17.22 -13.72
C PRO A 32 18.90 17.56 -12.59
N GLU A 33 20.15 17.84 -12.97
CA GLU A 33 21.17 18.32 -12.05
C GLU A 33 20.69 19.58 -11.29
N GLY A 34 20.91 19.59 -9.97
CA GLY A 34 20.45 20.65 -9.07
C GLY A 34 18.98 20.50 -8.62
N ARG A 35 18.26 19.48 -9.09
CA ARG A 35 16.87 19.17 -8.69
C ARG A 35 16.70 17.80 -8.04
N GLN A 36 17.77 17.25 -7.49
CA GLN A 36 17.77 15.92 -6.86
C GLN A 36 16.81 15.84 -5.66
N ALA A 37 16.52 16.96 -4.99
CA ALA A 37 15.54 17.03 -3.91
C ALA A 37 14.13 16.55 -4.32
N SER A 38 13.78 16.57 -5.62
CA SER A 38 12.52 16.02 -6.13
C SER A 38 12.41 14.49 -5.98
N ALA A 39 13.54 13.80 -5.77
CA ALA A 39 13.59 12.37 -5.51
C ALA A 39 13.22 11.99 -4.06
N VAL A 40 12.88 12.96 -3.19
CA VAL A 40 12.57 12.69 -1.78
C VAL A 40 11.45 11.66 -1.60
N MET A 41 10.38 11.72 -2.40
CA MET A 41 9.26 10.80 -2.29
C MET A 41 9.66 9.34 -2.61
N PRO A 42 10.22 9.03 -3.79
CA PRO A 42 10.63 7.66 -4.07
C PRO A 42 11.73 7.14 -3.12
N LEU A 43 12.62 8.01 -2.61
CA LEU A 43 13.62 7.59 -1.63
C LEU A 43 13.02 7.23 -0.28
N LEU A 44 11.96 7.94 0.16
CA LEU A 44 11.24 7.59 1.39
C LEU A 44 10.46 6.28 1.22
N ASP A 45 9.87 6.04 0.04
CA ASP A 45 9.22 4.74 -0.26
C ASP A 45 10.22 3.59 -0.20
N LEU A 46 11.39 3.75 -0.84
CA LEU A 46 12.48 2.77 -0.78
C LEU A 46 12.96 2.53 0.66
N ALA A 47 13.12 3.60 1.45
CA ALA A 47 13.50 3.48 2.86
C ALA A 47 12.44 2.73 3.68
N GLN A 48 11.17 3.03 3.48
CA GLN A 48 10.05 2.34 4.13
C GLN A 48 10.01 0.85 3.75
N ARG A 49 10.19 0.51 2.47
CA ARG A 49 10.26 -0.88 1.99
C ARG A 49 11.40 -1.64 2.66
N GLN A 50 12.58 -1.02 2.79
CA GLN A 50 13.73 -1.63 3.47
C GLN A 50 13.49 -1.82 4.97
N CYS A 51 12.74 -0.92 5.61
CA CYS A 51 12.38 -0.98 7.03
C CYS A 51 11.08 -1.76 7.30
N ASN A 52 10.78 -2.77 6.48
CA ASN A 52 9.62 -3.64 6.65
C ASN A 52 8.27 -2.90 6.71
N GLY A 53 8.12 -1.85 5.90
CA GLY A 53 6.86 -1.11 5.76
C GLY A 53 6.69 0.06 6.73
N TRP A 54 7.64 0.28 7.65
CA TRP A 54 7.67 1.44 8.56
C TRP A 54 8.78 2.42 8.20
N LEU A 55 8.54 3.72 8.36
CA LEU A 55 9.52 4.77 8.11
C LEU A 55 10.03 5.39 9.42
N PRO A 56 11.14 4.88 9.99
CA PRO A 56 11.70 5.40 11.23
C PRO A 56 12.35 6.78 11.01
N ARG A 57 12.45 7.57 12.08
CA ARG A 57 13.07 8.90 12.03
C ARG A 57 14.51 8.89 11.54
N VAL A 58 15.29 7.87 11.92
CA VAL A 58 16.68 7.71 11.45
C VAL A 58 16.77 7.50 9.94
N ALA A 59 15.79 6.87 9.31
CA ALA A 59 15.75 6.72 7.85
C ALA A 59 15.39 8.04 7.17
N MET A 60 14.48 8.82 7.73
CA MET A 60 14.18 10.18 7.25
C MET A 60 15.41 11.10 7.33
N ASP A 61 16.16 11.04 8.43
CA ASP A 61 17.39 11.81 8.62
C ASP A 61 18.48 11.39 7.63
N TYR A 62 18.59 10.09 7.37
CA TYR A 62 19.50 9.55 6.36
C TYR A 62 19.15 10.06 4.95
N VAL A 63 17.88 9.99 4.55
CA VAL A 63 17.43 10.49 3.23
C VAL A 63 17.66 12.00 3.09
N ALA A 64 17.46 12.77 4.16
CA ALA A 64 17.74 14.20 4.17
C ALA A 64 19.22 14.49 3.88
N GLY A 65 20.13 13.76 4.55
CA GLY A 65 21.57 13.85 4.29
C GLY A 65 21.97 13.37 2.89
N PHE A 66 21.31 12.32 2.39
CA PHE A 66 21.58 11.74 1.07
C PHE A 66 21.23 12.71 -0.07
N LEU A 67 20.19 13.53 0.10
CA LEU A 67 19.75 14.54 -0.88
C LEU A 67 20.31 15.94 -0.62
N ASP A 68 21.18 16.11 0.38
CA ASP A 68 21.70 17.41 0.85
C ASP A 68 20.57 18.44 1.09
N MET A 69 19.52 18.02 1.81
CA MET A 69 18.35 18.86 2.10
C MET A 69 18.05 18.93 3.60
N PRO A 70 17.41 20.02 4.09
CA PRO A 70 17.05 20.12 5.50
C PRO A 70 16.10 18.99 5.94
N PRO A 71 16.36 18.31 7.09
CA PRO A 71 15.51 17.20 7.56
C PRO A 71 14.03 17.58 7.72
N ILE A 72 13.74 18.83 8.07
CA ILE A 72 12.36 19.33 8.18
C ILE A 72 11.57 19.18 6.88
N LYS A 73 12.20 19.31 5.72
CA LYS A 73 11.53 19.12 4.42
C LYS A 73 11.15 17.67 4.16
N VAL A 74 11.97 16.73 4.65
CA VAL A 74 11.64 15.30 4.58
C VAL A 74 10.49 14.98 5.52
N TYR A 75 10.50 15.54 6.74
CA TYR A 75 9.39 15.34 7.69
C TYR A 75 8.07 15.94 7.20
N GLU A 76 8.09 17.13 6.58
CA GLU A 76 6.92 17.74 5.95
C GLU A 76 6.29 16.78 4.93
N VAL A 77 7.10 16.17 4.06
CA VAL A 77 6.63 15.18 3.07
C VAL A 77 6.10 13.91 3.74
N ALA A 78 6.87 13.35 4.68
CA ALA A 78 6.51 12.10 5.35
C ALA A 78 5.22 12.21 6.18
N THR A 79 4.94 13.38 6.74
CA THR A 79 3.71 13.65 7.51
C THR A 79 2.52 14.06 6.65
N PHE A 80 2.77 14.62 5.46
CA PHE A 80 1.71 15.06 4.56
C PHE A 80 1.08 13.90 3.78
N TYR A 81 1.87 12.93 3.32
CA TYR A 81 1.38 11.79 2.54
C TYR A 81 1.09 10.59 3.43
N THR A 82 -0.15 10.10 3.40
CA THR A 82 -0.66 9.03 4.27
C THR A 82 -0.07 7.64 3.99
N MET A 83 0.57 7.44 2.84
CA MET A 83 1.23 6.17 2.49
C MET A 83 2.49 5.91 3.32
N TYR A 84 3.08 6.98 3.91
CA TYR A 84 4.23 6.82 4.78
C TYR A 84 3.79 6.41 6.18
N ASN A 85 4.16 5.19 6.57
CA ASN A 85 3.83 4.67 7.88
C ASN A 85 4.85 5.22 8.89
N LEU A 86 4.42 6.13 9.75
CA LEU A 86 5.28 6.71 10.80
C LEU A 86 5.31 5.87 12.09
N ALA A 87 4.47 4.84 12.16
CA ALA A 87 4.45 3.85 13.24
C ALA A 87 4.70 2.43 12.68
N PRO A 88 5.27 1.52 13.48
CA PRO A 88 5.45 0.13 13.06
C PRO A 88 4.13 -0.53 12.66
N ILE A 89 4.12 -1.13 11.47
CA ILE A 89 2.99 -1.91 10.95
C ILE A 89 3.35 -3.39 10.90
N GLY A 90 2.33 -4.24 10.81
CA GLY A 90 2.50 -5.67 10.58
C GLY A 90 2.94 -5.98 9.16
N LYS A 91 3.26 -7.26 8.92
CA LYS A 91 3.70 -7.76 7.61
C LYS A 91 2.71 -7.49 6.47
N TYR A 92 1.41 -7.53 6.79
CA TYR A 92 0.31 -7.31 5.86
C TYR A 92 -0.48 -6.08 6.29
N HIS A 93 -0.37 -5.01 5.51
CA HIS A 93 -1.15 -3.80 5.71
C HIS A 93 -2.48 -3.91 4.96
N VAL A 94 -3.55 -4.20 5.69
CA VAL A 94 -4.91 -4.36 5.17
C VAL A 94 -5.60 -2.99 5.18
N GLN A 95 -5.82 -2.44 4.00
CA GLN A 95 -6.41 -1.14 3.77
C GLN A 95 -7.82 -1.32 3.17
N VAL A 96 -8.84 -0.96 3.93
CA VAL A 96 -10.25 -1.15 3.54
C VAL A 96 -10.83 0.18 3.03
N CYS A 97 -11.29 0.20 1.78
CA CYS A 97 -11.99 1.35 1.22
C CYS A 97 -13.43 1.41 1.75
N THR A 98 -13.76 2.45 2.52
CA THR A 98 -15.10 2.68 3.08
C THR A 98 -15.86 3.81 2.38
N ASN A 99 -15.33 4.33 1.27
CA ASN A 99 -15.93 5.44 0.54
C ASN A 99 -17.19 5.00 -0.26
N LEU A 100 -17.99 5.96 -0.70
CA LEU A 100 -19.37 5.80 -1.15
C LEU A 100 -19.62 4.66 -2.17
N PRO A 101 -18.82 4.49 -3.25
CA PRO A 101 -19.05 3.38 -4.18
C PRO A 101 -18.86 2.00 -3.54
N CYS A 102 -17.87 1.84 -2.67
CA CYS A 102 -17.64 0.59 -1.93
C CYS A 102 -18.70 0.38 -0.87
N TRP A 103 -19.11 1.45 -0.18
CA TRP A 103 -20.18 1.41 0.81
C TRP A 103 -21.53 0.97 0.21
N LEU A 104 -21.93 1.57 -0.93
CA LEU A 104 -23.13 1.17 -1.68
C LEU A 104 -23.10 -0.29 -2.15
N ARG A 105 -21.91 -0.87 -2.30
CA ARG A 105 -21.70 -2.25 -2.70
C ARG A 105 -21.54 -3.22 -1.53
N GLY A 106 -21.58 -2.73 -0.29
CA GLY A 106 -21.52 -3.57 0.92
C GLY A 106 -20.16 -3.64 1.60
N SER A 107 -19.29 -2.62 1.49
CA SER A 107 -18.00 -2.61 2.22
C SER A 107 -18.13 -2.68 3.75
N ASP A 108 -19.31 -2.43 4.30
CA ASP A 108 -19.61 -2.65 5.72
C ASP A 108 -19.46 -4.14 6.10
N GLU A 109 -19.87 -5.05 5.22
CA GLU A 109 -19.71 -6.50 5.44
C GLU A 109 -18.25 -6.91 5.36
N VAL A 110 -17.50 -6.33 4.43
CA VAL A 110 -16.04 -6.50 4.29
C VAL A 110 -15.33 -6.00 5.55
N THR A 111 -15.69 -4.82 6.04
CA THR A 111 -15.14 -4.24 7.27
C THR A 111 -15.43 -5.13 8.49
N ALA A 112 -16.67 -5.59 8.62
CA ALA A 112 -17.07 -6.48 9.71
C ALA A 112 -16.31 -7.82 9.63
N ALA A 113 -16.09 -8.36 8.43
CA ALA A 113 -15.29 -9.55 8.22
C ALA A 113 -13.83 -9.34 8.63
N CYS A 114 -13.19 -8.22 8.25
CA CYS A 114 -11.83 -7.89 8.67
C CYS A 114 -11.71 -7.82 10.19
N LYS A 115 -12.56 -7.04 10.85
CA LYS A 115 -12.53 -6.86 12.32
C LYS A 115 -12.78 -8.18 13.05
N LYS A 116 -13.75 -8.98 12.59
CA LYS A 116 -14.09 -10.27 13.21
C LYS A 116 -12.98 -11.31 13.04
N ASN A 117 -12.37 -11.42 11.87
CA ASN A 117 -11.34 -12.44 11.61
C ASN A 117 -10.00 -12.08 12.27
N LEU A 118 -9.62 -10.79 12.25
CA LEU A 118 -8.35 -10.34 12.81
C LEU A 118 -8.43 -10.04 14.32
N GLY A 119 -9.63 -9.79 14.85
CA GLY A 119 -9.85 -9.46 16.26
C GLY A 119 -9.32 -8.08 16.66
N ILE A 120 -9.23 -7.15 15.70
CA ILE A 120 -8.68 -5.79 15.88
C ILE A 120 -9.60 -4.74 15.24
N GLU A 121 -9.45 -3.49 15.70
CA GLU A 121 -10.10 -2.32 15.13
C GLU A 121 -9.20 -1.58 14.13
N PHE A 122 -9.76 -0.57 13.46
CA PHE A 122 -8.97 0.30 12.58
C PHE A 122 -7.85 1.02 13.36
N GLY A 123 -6.68 1.10 12.73
CA GLY A 123 -5.46 1.69 13.30
C GLY A 123 -4.70 0.74 14.24
N GLN A 124 -5.14 -0.51 14.39
CA GLN A 124 -4.49 -1.49 15.26
C GLN A 124 -3.72 -2.53 14.45
N THR A 125 -2.75 -3.14 15.12
CA THR A 125 -1.96 -4.26 14.62
C THR A 125 -2.25 -5.49 15.50
N THR A 126 -2.35 -6.66 14.88
CA THR A 126 -2.56 -7.91 15.60
C THR A 126 -1.39 -8.23 16.53
N SER A 127 -1.63 -8.99 17.60
CA SER A 127 -0.62 -9.27 18.64
C SER A 127 0.57 -10.12 18.14
N ASN A 128 0.38 -10.89 17.07
CA ASN A 128 1.43 -11.60 16.36
C ASN A 128 2.27 -10.70 15.43
N GLY A 129 1.86 -9.45 15.20
CA GLY A 129 2.56 -8.53 14.31
C GLY A 129 2.36 -8.81 12.81
N ASP A 130 1.41 -9.66 12.44
CA ASP A 130 1.22 -10.05 11.04
C ASP A 130 0.32 -9.07 10.27
N PHE A 131 -0.75 -8.55 10.88
CA PHE A 131 -1.74 -7.72 10.18
C PHE A 131 -1.91 -6.35 10.85
N THR A 132 -1.94 -5.30 10.04
CA THR A 132 -2.41 -3.97 10.45
C THR A 132 -3.66 -3.63 9.66
N LEU A 133 -4.73 -3.22 10.35
CA LEU A 133 -5.99 -2.87 9.72
C LEU A 133 -6.14 -1.35 9.66
N SER A 134 -6.29 -0.79 8.46
CA SER A 134 -6.49 0.65 8.23
C SER A 134 -7.77 0.89 7.46
N GLU A 135 -8.51 1.91 7.87
CA GLU A 135 -9.55 2.51 7.05
C GLU A 135 -8.89 3.50 6.09
N VAL A 136 -9.23 3.41 4.81
CA VAL A 136 -8.71 4.30 3.78
C VAL A 136 -9.83 4.90 2.94
N GLU A 137 -9.51 6.02 2.32
CA GLU A 137 -10.37 6.68 1.35
C GLU A 137 -10.42 5.93 0.01
N CYS A 138 -11.04 6.54 -1.00
CA CYS A 138 -11.20 5.94 -2.32
C CYS A 138 -9.85 5.52 -2.94
N LEU A 139 -9.70 4.23 -3.20
CA LEU A 139 -8.54 3.63 -3.88
C LEU A 139 -8.69 3.54 -5.42
N GLY A 140 -9.76 4.11 -5.99
CA GLY A 140 -9.91 4.23 -7.45
C GLY A 140 -10.37 2.97 -8.20
N ALA A 141 -10.62 1.85 -7.52
CA ALA A 141 -11.15 0.62 -8.12
C ALA A 141 -12.69 0.50 -8.04
N CYS A 142 -13.40 1.62 -8.23
CA CYS A 142 -14.84 1.73 -7.97
C CYS A 142 -15.72 0.77 -8.79
N VAL A 143 -15.29 0.38 -9.99
CA VAL A 143 -16.05 -0.52 -10.87
C VAL A 143 -16.02 -1.98 -10.40
N ASN A 144 -15.03 -2.33 -9.57
CA ASN A 144 -14.88 -3.64 -8.94
C ASN A 144 -15.18 -3.58 -7.43
N ALA A 145 -15.98 -2.61 -6.99
CA ALA A 145 -16.35 -2.46 -5.59
C ALA A 145 -17.22 -3.64 -5.07
N PRO A 146 -17.06 -4.04 -3.79
CA PRO A 146 -16.13 -3.51 -2.79
C PRO A 146 -14.73 -4.12 -2.93
N MET A 147 -13.72 -3.40 -2.43
CA MET A 147 -12.33 -3.83 -2.53
C MET A 147 -11.51 -3.47 -1.29
N ILE A 148 -10.44 -4.23 -1.08
CA ILE A 148 -9.37 -3.94 -0.12
C ILE A 148 -8.03 -3.96 -0.83
N GLN A 149 -7.07 -3.22 -0.30
CA GLN A 149 -5.67 -3.31 -0.70
C GLN A 149 -4.90 -3.98 0.44
N ILE A 150 -4.12 -5.01 0.12
CA ILE A 150 -3.20 -5.63 1.08
C ILE A 150 -1.79 -5.41 0.55
N ASN A 151 -1.00 -4.62 1.27
CA ASN A 151 0.29 -4.09 0.77
C ASN A 151 0.11 -3.35 -0.57
N ASP A 152 0.66 -3.87 -1.67
CA ASP A 152 0.58 -3.26 -3.00
C ASP A 152 -0.54 -3.87 -3.86
N ASP A 153 -1.19 -4.96 -3.41
CA ASP A 153 -2.12 -5.74 -4.22
C ASP A 153 -3.59 -5.42 -3.94
N TYR A 154 -4.39 -5.36 -5.01
CA TYR A 154 -5.83 -5.15 -4.94
C TYR A 154 -6.59 -6.48 -4.91
N TYR A 155 -7.59 -6.54 -4.04
CA TYR A 155 -8.54 -7.64 -3.93
C TYR A 155 -9.94 -7.04 -4.06
N GLU A 156 -10.67 -7.46 -5.09
CA GLU A 156 -11.84 -6.73 -5.58
C GLU A 156 -13.06 -7.65 -5.74
N ASP A 157 -14.23 -7.05 -5.96
CA ASP A 157 -15.54 -7.73 -5.98
C ASP A 157 -15.78 -8.59 -4.72
N LEU A 158 -15.40 -8.04 -3.55
CA LEU A 158 -15.42 -8.74 -2.28
C LEU A 158 -16.79 -8.77 -1.61
N ASP A 159 -16.98 -9.77 -0.76
CA ASP A 159 -18.04 -9.89 0.23
C ASP A 159 -17.44 -10.33 1.58
N GLY A 160 -18.26 -10.49 2.61
CA GLY A 160 -17.77 -10.93 3.93
C GLY A 160 -17.12 -12.32 3.93
N ILE A 161 -17.51 -13.23 3.04
CA ILE A 161 -17.04 -14.62 2.99
C ILE A 161 -15.68 -14.69 2.29
N THR A 162 -15.60 -14.11 1.10
CA THR A 162 -14.38 -14.00 0.28
C THR A 162 -13.30 -13.22 1.02
N THR A 163 -13.66 -12.13 1.71
CA THR A 163 -12.73 -11.37 2.57
C THR A 163 -12.13 -12.26 3.67
N ALA A 164 -12.97 -13.03 4.39
CA ALA A 164 -12.49 -13.93 5.43
C ALA A 164 -11.57 -15.04 4.88
N SER A 165 -11.89 -15.56 3.69
CA SER A 165 -11.07 -16.54 2.98
C SER A 165 -9.69 -15.98 2.63
N ILE A 166 -9.62 -14.76 2.08
CA ILE A 166 -8.36 -14.09 1.73
C ILE A 166 -7.50 -13.87 2.97
N LEU A 167 -8.08 -13.37 4.06
CA LEU A 167 -7.33 -13.15 5.31
C LEU A 167 -6.80 -14.46 5.90
N THR A 168 -7.57 -15.55 5.79
CA THR A 168 -7.13 -16.89 6.23
C THR A 168 -5.98 -17.42 5.38
N GLN A 169 -6.03 -17.23 4.05
CA GLN A 169 -4.95 -17.59 3.14
C GLN A 169 -3.64 -16.87 3.49
N PHE A 170 -3.70 -15.55 3.76
CA PHE A 170 -2.54 -14.80 4.23
C PHE A 170 -2.00 -15.30 5.58
N ALA A 171 -2.89 -15.68 6.50
CA ALA A 171 -2.50 -16.17 7.82
C ALA A 171 -1.76 -17.52 7.76
N ILE A 172 -2.07 -18.39 6.78
CA ILE A 172 -1.33 -19.63 6.53
C ILE A 172 -0.09 -19.44 5.65
N GLY A 173 0.16 -18.22 5.16
CA GLY A 173 1.29 -17.88 4.30
C GLY A 173 1.08 -18.19 2.82
N ASP A 174 -0.17 -18.36 2.38
CA ASP A 174 -0.53 -18.46 0.97
C ASP A 174 -0.68 -17.07 0.33
N ASN A 175 -0.61 -17.02 -1.00
CA ASN A 175 -0.77 -15.79 -1.77
C ASN A 175 -2.10 -15.85 -2.56
N PRO A 176 -3.17 -15.22 -2.06
CA PRO A 176 -4.47 -15.23 -2.74
C PRO A 176 -4.39 -14.55 -4.11
N GLN A 177 -5.29 -14.93 -5.00
CA GLN A 177 -5.39 -14.32 -6.33
C GLN A 177 -5.74 -12.84 -6.22
N THR A 178 -4.97 -11.99 -6.89
CA THR A 178 -5.21 -10.55 -6.97
C THR A 178 -6.30 -10.21 -8.00
N GLY A 179 -6.95 -9.07 -7.82
CA GLY A 179 -8.06 -8.59 -8.65
C GLY A 179 -9.42 -9.13 -8.22
N SER A 180 -10.32 -9.26 -9.19
CA SER A 180 -11.72 -9.67 -8.98
C SER A 180 -11.87 -11.11 -8.48
N GLN A 181 -12.63 -11.31 -7.41
CA GLN A 181 -12.91 -12.62 -6.83
C GLN A 181 -14.12 -13.34 -7.44
N VAL A 182 -14.85 -12.71 -8.38
CA VAL A 182 -16.07 -13.26 -8.99
C VAL A 182 -15.87 -13.87 -10.37
N GLY A 183 -14.61 -14.16 -10.74
CA GLY A 183 -14.26 -14.83 -12.00
C GLY A 183 -14.09 -13.89 -13.20
N ARG A 184 -14.06 -12.57 -12.96
CA ARG A 184 -13.64 -11.58 -13.95
C ARG A 184 -12.12 -11.41 -13.92
N ILE A 185 -11.52 -11.05 -15.05
CA ILE A 185 -10.09 -10.80 -15.20
C ILE A 185 -9.75 -9.38 -14.74
N SER A 186 -10.59 -8.40 -15.11
CA SER A 186 -10.35 -6.99 -14.88
C SER A 186 -11.65 -6.29 -14.48
N CYS A 187 -12.10 -5.31 -15.27
CA CYS A 187 -13.31 -4.53 -15.04
C CYS A 187 -14.45 -4.87 -16.02
N GLU A 188 -14.37 -5.99 -16.73
CA GLU A 188 -15.40 -6.35 -17.69
C GLU A 188 -16.77 -6.64 -17.02
N PRO A 189 -17.89 -6.52 -17.75
CA PRO A 189 -19.19 -6.89 -17.19
C PRO A 189 -19.27 -8.41 -16.94
N THR A 190 -19.83 -8.81 -15.80
CA THR A 190 -20.05 -10.23 -15.47
C THR A 190 -20.94 -10.96 -16.49
N GLY A 191 -21.82 -10.22 -17.17
CA GLY A 191 -22.71 -10.75 -18.21
C GLY A 191 -22.06 -10.96 -19.58
N GLY A 192 -20.75 -10.73 -19.70
CA GLY A 192 -20.01 -10.83 -20.95
C GLY A 192 -19.67 -9.48 -21.58
N LEU A 193 -18.73 -9.51 -22.53
CA LEU A 193 -18.20 -8.33 -23.20
C LEU A 193 -19.25 -7.69 -24.12
N THR A 194 -19.64 -6.46 -23.82
CA THR A 194 -20.50 -5.63 -24.68
C THR A 194 -19.71 -4.69 -25.58
N THR A 195 -18.46 -4.40 -25.20
CA THR A 195 -17.53 -3.51 -25.91
C THR A 195 -16.23 -4.24 -26.22
N LEU A 196 -15.46 -3.73 -27.18
CA LEU A 196 -14.17 -4.32 -27.62
C LEU A 196 -14.28 -5.81 -28.01
N THR A 197 -15.42 -6.22 -28.57
CA THR A 197 -15.67 -7.62 -29.00
C THR A 197 -14.85 -8.05 -30.22
N LYS A 198 -14.22 -7.10 -30.90
CA LYS A 198 -13.30 -7.32 -32.00
C LYS A 198 -12.00 -6.58 -31.71
N ILE A 199 -10.88 -7.25 -31.93
CA ILE A 199 -9.56 -6.63 -31.81
C ILE A 199 -9.28 -5.91 -33.13
N ASN A 200 -9.34 -4.58 -33.11
CA ASN A 200 -9.00 -3.78 -34.28
C ASN A 200 -7.53 -3.35 -34.16
N ILE A 201 -6.62 -4.19 -34.63
CA ILE A 201 -5.19 -3.88 -34.62
C ILE A 201 -4.94 -2.84 -35.70
N ARG A 202 -4.71 -1.57 -35.31
CA ARG A 202 -4.21 -0.55 -36.23
C ARG A 202 -2.85 -1.00 -36.77
N GLY A 203 -2.85 -1.61 -37.95
CA GLY A 203 -1.65 -2.17 -38.59
C GLY A 203 -1.93 -3.34 -39.55
N SER A 204 -3.08 -4.02 -39.45
CA SER A 204 -3.57 -4.86 -40.55
C SER A 204 -4.22 -3.96 -41.60
N GLY A 205 -3.39 -3.41 -42.50
CA GLY A 205 -3.91 -2.86 -43.75
C GLY A 205 -4.58 -3.98 -44.53
N GLU A 206 -5.90 -4.04 -44.48
CA GLU A 206 -6.69 -4.59 -45.58
C GLU A 206 -6.97 -3.40 -46.51
N GLU A 207 -6.38 -3.45 -47.71
CA GLU A 207 -6.88 -2.76 -48.90
C GLU A 207 -8.31 -3.19 -49.23
#